data_AF-A0A359LMT7-F1
#
_entry.id   AF-A0A359LMT7-F1
#
_cell.length_a   1.000
_cell.length_b   1.000
_cell.length_c   1.000
_cell.angle_alpha   90.00
_cell.angle_beta   90.00
_cell.angle_gamma   90.00
#
_symmetry.space_group_name_H-M   'P 1'
#
loop_
_entity.id
_entity.type
_entity.pdbx_description
1 polymer ?
#
loop_
_entity_poly.entity_id
_entity_poly.type
_entity_poly.pdbx_seq_one_letter_code
_entity_poly.pdbx_strand_id
1 'polypeptide(L)'
;MTPEPVHPWRLATNERYRDVVKTLMTLSTASLLLPVFFAREFLGVDGKTPLKDIATQSLYWSWAMLSLAIFSGIVFHFLSAKWIRLAWGQEAHVFWVRVEDRFVDKALDVFFWGTVVGFIAGLASVLFFLFGYGAPRA
;
A
#
# COMPACT_ATOMS: atom_id res chain seq x y z
N MET A 1 -38.16 -4.55 4.14
CA MET A 1 -37.17 -4.51 5.22
C MET A 1 -35.88 -5.07 4.66
N THR A 2 -34.83 -4.27 4.53
CA THR A 2 -33.49 -4.80 4.29
C THR A 2 -33.10 -5.63 5.51
N PRO A 3 -32.62 -6.88 5.35
CA PRO A 3 -32.24 -7.69 6.50
C PRO A 3 -31.14 -6.96 7.28
N GLU A 4 -31.26 -6.92 8.61
CA GLU A 4 -30.21 -6.39 9.47
C GLU A 4 -28.94 -7.25 9.32
N PRO A 5 -27.74 -6.65 9.24
CA PRO A 5 -26.50 -7.41 9.18
C PRO A 5 -26.28 -8.19 10.50
N VAL A 6 -25.72 -9.39 10.39
CA VAL A 6 -25.37 -10.24 11.53
C VAL A 6 -24.32 -9.56 12.42
N HIS A 7 -23.41 -8.82 11.80
CA HIS A 7 -22.35 -8.08 12.48
C HIS A 7 -22.29 -6.61 11.99
N PRO A 8 -23.18 -5.73 12.48
CA PRO A 8 -23.29 -4.34 12.00
C PRO A 8 -22.01 -3.54 12.18
N TRP A 9 -21.26 -3.80 13.26
CA TRP A 9 -19.99 -3.13 13.55
C TRP A 9 -18.95 -3.30 12.44
N ARG A 10 -18.99 -4.43 11.69
CA ARG A 10 -18.04 -4.69 10.60
C ARG A 10 -18.17 -3.69 9.48
N LEU A 11 -19.38 -3.19 9.19
CA LEU A 11 -19.60 -2.21 8.12
C LEU A 11 -18.87 -0.90 8.43
N ALA A 12 -19.09 -0.34 9.63
CA ALA A 12 -18.47 0.90 10.06
C ALA A 12 -16.95 0.78 10.22
N THR A 13 -16.47 -0.34 10.78
CA THR A 13 -15.03 -0.61 10.91
C THR A 13 -14.36 -0.75 9.55
N ASN A 14 -14.99 -1.46 8.63
CA ASN A 14 -14.47 -1.66 7.29
C ASN A 14 -14.34 -0.36 6.51
N GLU A 15 -15.34 0.51 6.59
CA GLU A 15 -15.34 1.82 5.91
C GLU A 15 -14.12 2.65 6.34
N ARG A 16 -13.88 2.77 7.66
CA ARG A 16 -12.72 3.47 8.20
C ARG A 16 -11.40 2.89 7.73
N TYR A 17 -11.26 1.56 7.75
CA TYR A 17 -10.02 0.93 7.28
C TYR A 17 -9.80 1.13 5.78
N ARG A 18 -10.86 1.04 4.96
CA ARG A 18 -10.77 1.29 3.52
C ARG A 18 -10.32 2.71 3.23
N ASP A 19 -10.81 3.71 3.96
CA ASP A 19 -10.41 5.10 3.78
C ASP A 19 -8.91 5.30 4.08
N VAL A 20 -8.43 4.70 5.17
CA VAL A 20 -7.00 4.72 5.51
C VAL A 20 -6.17 4.04 4.43
N VAL A 21 -6.53 2.81 4.02
CA VAL A 21 -5.80 2.05 2.99
C VAL A 21 -5.82 2.79 1.66
N LYS A 22 -6.95 3.37 1.25
CA LYS A 22 -7.07 4.15 0.02
C LYS A 22 -6.16 5.39 0.06
N THR A 23 -6.11 6.07 1.19
CA THR A 23 -5.21 7.22 1.40
C THR A 23 -3.75 6.78 1.26
N LEU A 24 -3.36 5.70 1.94
CA LEU A 24 -2.00 5.16 1.86
C LEU A 24 -1.62 4.71 0.45
N MET A 25 -2.52 4.05 -0.28
CA MET A 25 -2.29 3.66 -1.68
C MET A 25 -2.10 4.88 -2.58
N THR A 26 -2.91 5.92 -2.37
CA THR A 26 -2.82 7.17 -3.15
C THR A 26 -1.49 7.86 -2.88
N LEU A 27 -1.11 8.00 -1.61
CA LEU A 27 0.18 8.56 -1.20
C LEU A 27 1.35 7.72 -1.72
N SER A 28 1.25 6.38 -1.66
CA SER A 28 2.28 5.48 -2.19
C SER A 28 2.45 5.65 -3.69
N THR A 29 1.35 5.77 -4.43
CA THR A 29 1.36 5.98 -5.89
C THR A 29 2.03 7.30 -6.25
N ALA A 30 1.69 8.38 -5.56
CA ALA A 30 2.37 9.66 -5.74
C ALA A 30 3.86 9.58 -5.35
N SER A 31 4.16 8.84 -4.28
CA SER A 31 5.53 8.69 -3.75
C SER A 31 6.47 7.93 -4.66
N LEU A 32 5.97 7.06 -5.55
CA LEU A 32 6.80 6.34 -6.52
C LEU A 32 7.58 7.30 -7.45
N LEU A 33 7.01 8.47 -7.74
CA LEU A 33 7.61 9.48 -8.61
C LEU A 33 8.54 10.43 -7.87
N LEU A 34 8.42 10.55 -6.55
CA LEU A 34 9.19 11.51 -5.75
C LEU A 34 10.71 11.36 -5.96
N PRO A 35 11.32 10.16 -5.88
CA PRO A 35 12.77 10.07 -6.03
C PRO A 35 13.26 10.56 -7.39
N VAL A 36 12.51 10.25 -8.45
CA VAL A 36 12.84 10.69 -9.81
C VAL A 36 12.72 12.20 -9.91
N PHE A 37 11.59 12.73 -9.45
CA PHE A 37 11.32 14.17 -9.45
C PHE A 37 12.41 14.93 -8.66
N PHE A 38 12.73 14.48 -7.45
CA PHE A 38 13.78 15.11 -6.64
C PHE A 38 15.16 15.01 -7.28
N ALA A 39 15.52 13.87 -7.87
CA ALA A 39 16.80 13.72 -8.55
C ALA A 39 16.96 14.67 -9.74
N ARG A 40 15.89 14.87 -10.52
CA ARG A 40 15.92 15.76 -11.70
C ARG A 40 15.89 17.23 -11.31
N GLU A 41 14.97 17.62 -10.44
CA GLU A 41 14.68 19.03 -10.16
C GLU A 41 15.58 19.64 -9.07
N PHE A 42 15.97 18.85 -8.06
CA PHE A 42 16.71 19.37 -6.90
C PHE A 42 18.18 18.97 -6.88
N LEU A 43 18.51 17.78 -7.38
CA LEU A 43 19.89 17.28 -7.42
C LEU A 43 20.60 17.57 -8.75
N GLY A 44 19.92 18.23 -9.70
CA GLY A 44 20.50 18.69 -10.96
C GLY A 44 20.93 17.57 -11.91
N VAL A 45 20.37 16.36 -11.77
CA VAL A 45 20.73 15.24 -12.65
C VAL A 45 20.13 15.47 -14.03
N ASP A 46 20.98 15.76 -15.03
CA ASP A 46 20.59 15.97 -16.43
C ASP A 46 19.64 14.87 -16.91
N GLY A 47 18.49 15.25 -17.45
CA GLY A 47 17.45 14.37 -18.00
C GLY A 47 17.95 13.31 -18.97
N LYS A 48 19.10 13.54 -19.62
CA LYS A 48 19.77 12.56 -20.49
C LYS A 48 20.47 11.43 -19.74
N THR A 49 20.83 11.65 -18.48
CA THR A 49 21.44 10.63 -17.62
C THR A 49 20.42 9.52 -17.36
N PRO A 50 20.71 8.26 -17.72
CA PRO A 50 19.84 7.13 -17.44
C PRO A 50 19.56 7.00 -15.93
N LEU A 51 18.30 6.71 -15.57
CA LEU A 51 17.90 6.51 -14.17
C LEU A 51 18.69 5.40 -13.47
N LYS A 52 19.07 4.36 -14.22
CA LYS A 52 19.90 3.25 -13.72
C LYS A 52 21.27 3.71 -13.17
N ASP A 53 21.80 4.83 -13.66
CA ASP A 53 23.13 5.32 -13.30
C ASP A 53 23.09 6.14 -12.00
N ILE A 54 21.89 6.59 -11.59
CA ILE A 54 21.64 7.26 -10.30
C ILE A 54 20.86 6.39 -9.32
N ALA A 55 20.34 5.24 -9.78
CA ALA A 55 19.53 4.35 -8.98
C ALA A 55 20.39 3.56 -7.98
N THR A 56 20.48 4.09 -6.78
CA THR A 56 21.08 3.38 -5.64
C THR A 56 20.18 2.22 -5.19
N GLN A 57 20.74 1.28 -4.43
CA GLN A 57 19.97 0.17 -3.85
C GLN A 57 18.78 0.66 -3.02
N SER A 58 18.90 1.81 -2.35
CA SER A 58 17.81 2.43 -1.58
C SER A 58 16.63 2.84 -2.45
N LEU A 59 16.88 3.32 -3.68
CA LEU A 59 15.83 3.69 -4.62
C LEU A 59 15.01 2.47 -5.04
N TYR A 60 15.68 1.36 -5.38
CA TYR A 60 14.99 0.11 -5.73
C TYR A 60 14.17 -0.44 -4.55
N TRP A 61 14.72 -0.41 -3.34
CA TRP A 61 13.98 -0.79 -2.13
C TRP A 61 12.75 0.08 -1.91
N SER A 62 12.88 1.39 -2.12
CA SER A 62 11.74 2.30 -2.02
C SER A 62 10.62 1.91 -2.98
N TRP A 63 10.94 1.73 -4.27
CA TRP A 63 9.94 1.33 -5.26
C TRP A 63 9.32 -0.03 -4.95
N ALA A 64 10.11 -1.00 -4.51
CA ALA A 64 9.62 -2.31 -4.12
C ALA A 64 8.63 -2.22 -2.95
N MET A 65 8.97 -1.45 -1.90
CA MET A 65 8.13 -1.30 -0.70
C MET A 65 6.86 -0.49 -0.96
N LEU A 66 6.94 0.59 -1.75
CA LEU A 66 5.77 1.36 -2.16
C LEU A 66 4.85 0.54 -3.07
N SER A 67 5.41 -0.25 -3.99
CA SER A 67 4.63 -1.16 -4.84
C SER A 67 3.95 -2.26 -4.02
N LEU A 68 4.67 -2.82 -3.03
CA LEU A 68 4.12 -3.79 -2.10
C LEU A 68 2.97 -3.20 -1.27
N ALA A 69 3.09 -1.93 -0.85
CA ALA A 69 2.03 -1.24 -0.13
C ALA A 69 0.78 -1.09 -1.00
N ILE A 70 0.95 -0.67 -2.27
CA ILE A 70 -0.16 -0.55 -3.24
C ILE A 70 -0.82 -1.91 -3.45
N PHE A 71 -0.03 -2.95 -3.72
CA PHE A 71 -0.56 -4.29 -3.98
C PHE A 71 -1.30 -4.85 -2.76
N SER A 72 -0.73 -4.69 -1.56
CA SER A 72 -1.38 -5.08 -0.31
C SER A 72 -2.71 -4.35 -0.12
N GLY A 73 -2.76 -3.05 -0.44
CA GLY A 73 -3.98 -2.26 -0.37
C GLY A 73 -5.06 -2.69 -1.37
N ILE A 74 -4.68 -3.12 -2.58
CA ILE A 74 -5.60 -3.71 -3.57
C ILE A 74 -6.20 -5.00 -3.03
N VAL A 75 -5.37 -5.90 -2.50
CA VAL A 75 -5.83 -7.17 -1.93
C VAL A 75 -6.71 -6.92 -0.69
N PHE A 76 -6.36 -5.95 0.15
CA PHE A 76 -7.20 -5.51 1.27
C PHE A 76 -8.60 -5.10 0.80
N HIS A 77 -8.70 -4.26 -0.23
CA HIS A 77 -9.99 -3.84 -0.79
C HIS A 77 -10.80 -5.01 -1.35
N PHE A 78 -10.14 -5.97 -1.99
CA PHE A 78 -10.78 -7.19 -2.48
C PHE A 78 -11.35 -8.04 -1.33
N LEU A 79 -10.55 -8.31 -0.30
CA LEU A 79 -10.96 -9.08 0.88
C LEU A 79 -12.03 -8.37 1.70
N SER A 80 -11.96 -7.03 1.76
CA SER A 80 -12.90 -6.16 2.46
C SER A 80 -14.32 -6.32 1.93
N ALA A 81 -14.48 -6.45 0.60
CA ALA A 81 -15.78 -6.74 -0.01
C ALA A 81 -16.31 -8.13 0.39
N LYS A 82 -15.43 -9.12 0.54
CA LYS A 82 -15.80 -10.47 1.01
C LYS A 82 -16.18 -10.47 2.49
N TRP A 83 -15.47 -9.67 3.28
CA TRP A 83 -15.74 -9.50 4.70
C TRP A 83 -17.10 -8.86 4.97
N ILE A 84 -17.48 -7.85 4.17
CA ILE A 84 -18.84 -7.31 4.22
C ILE A 84 -19.86 -8.41 3.91
N ARG A 85 -19.67 -9.22 2.85
CA ARG A 85 -20.63 -10.31 2.55
C ARG A 85 -20.82 -11.27 3.73
N LEU A 86 -19.74 -11.64 4.40
CA LEU A 86 -19.80 -12.48 5.61
C LEU A 86 -20.53 -11.79 6.77
N ALA A 87 -20.39 -10.47 6.93
CA ALA A 87 -21.13 -9.70 7.93
C ALA A 87 -22.64 -9.70 7.73
N TRP A 88 -23.12 -9.96 6.51
CA TRP A 88 -24.53 -10.17 6.17
C TRP A 88 -24.97 -11.64 6.29
N GLY A 89 -24.13 -12.52 6.81
CA GLY A 89 -24.40 -13.95 6.91
C GLY A 89 -24.37 -14.68 5.56
N GLN A 90 -23.88 -14.04 4.50
CA GLN A 90 -23.78 -14.66 3.19
C GLN A 90 -22.48 -15.43 3.03
N GLU A 91 -22.50 -16.50 2.25
CA GLU A 91 -21.28 -17.22 1.89
C GLU A 91 -20.35 -16.34 1.04
N ALA A 92 -19.06 -16.36 1.36
CA ALA A 92 -18.03 -15.70 0.59
C ALA A 92 -17.12 -16.73 -0.10
N HIS A 93 -16.82 -16.45 -1.37
CA HIS A 93 -15.91 -17.24 -2.18
C HIS A 93 -14.76 -16.37 -2.67
N VAL A 94 -13.54 -16.91 -2.57
CA VAL A 94 -12.32 -16.36 -3.14
C VAL A 94 -11.82 -17.36 -4.17
N PHE A 95 -11.76 -16.95 -5.45
CA PHE A 95 -11.39 -17.82 -6.57
C PHE A 95 -12.10 -19.19 -6.55
N TRP A 96 -13.44 -19.17 -6.41
CA TRP A 96 -14.30 -20.36 -6.36
C TRP A 96 -14.20 -21.22 -5.09
N VAL A 97 -13.25 -20.94 -4.20
CA VAL A 97 -13.11 -21.62 -2.90
C VAL A 97 -13.89 -20.87 -1.84
N ARG A 98 -14.72 -21.60 -1.07
CA ARG A 98 -15.43 -21.04 0.09
C ARG A 98 -14.41 -20.68 1.16
N VAL A 99 -14.47 -19.45 1.66
CA VAL A 99 -13.55 -18.95 2.69
C VAL A 99 -14.23 -18.84 4.05
N GLU A 100 -13.47 -19.18 5.08
CA GLU A 100 -13.90 -19.05 6.48
C GLU A 100 -13.75 -17.60 6.96
N ASP A 101 -14.64 -17.20 7.86
CA ASP A 101 -14.65 -15.88 8.48
C ASP A 101 -13.31 -15.51 9.14
N ARG A 102 -12.74 -16.43 9.93
CA ARG A 102 -11.45 -16.25 10.60
C ARG A 102 -10.30 -16.05 9.63
N PHE A 103 -10.36 -16.67 8.45
CA PHE A 103 -9.32 -16.52 7.43
C PHE A 103 -9.37 -15.12 6.83
N VAL A 104 -10.58 -14.63 6.50
CA VAL A 104 -10.76 -13.28 5.93
C VAL A 104 -10.33 -12.21 6.93
N ASP A 105 -10.68 -12.35 8.21
CA ASP A 105 -10.25 -11.43 9.28
C ASP A 105 -8.72 -11.33 9.36
N LYS A 106 -8.03 -12.47 9.49
CA LYS A 106 -6.56 -12.49 9.57
C LYS A 106 -5.90 -11.96 8.31
N ALA A 107 -6.43 -12.31 7.14
CA ALA A 107 -5.89 -11.84 5.88
C ALA A 107 -6.03 -10.31 5.76
N LEU A 108 -7.19 -9.75 6.15
CA LEU A 108 -7.40 -8.30 6.19
C LEU A 108 -6.37 -7.61 7.08
N ASP A 109 -6.14 -8.10 8.30
CA ASP A 109 -5.15 -7.51 9.20
C ASP A 109 -3.73 -7.55 8.61
N VAL A 110 -3.34 -8.67 8.02
CA VAL A 110 -2.02 -8.82 7.37
C VAL A 110 -1.85 -7.84 6.22
N PHE A 111 -2.84 -7.72 5.33
CA PHE A 111 -2.76 -6.81 4.19
C PHE A 111 -2.90 -5.33 4.59
N PHE A 112 -3.65 -5.04 5.66
CA PHE A 112 -3.71 -3.71 6.24
C PHE A 112 -2.32 -3.28 6.74
N TRP A 113 -1.70 -4.08 7.61
CA TRP A 113 -0.37 -3.79 8.13
C TRP A 113 0.71 -3.83 7.05
N GLY A 114 0.59 -4.73 6.06
CA GLY A 114 1.47 -4.74 4.89
C GLY A 114 1.42 -3.43 4.10
N THR A 115 0.23 -2.82 3.97
CA THR A 115 0.07 -1.49 3.36
C THR A 115 0.75 -0.42 4.19
N VAL A 116 0.51 -0.39 5.50
CA VAL A 116 1.07 0.62 6.42
C VAL A 116 2.60 0.53 6.49
N VAL A 117 3.13 -0.66 6.78
CA VAL A 117 4.57 -0.88 6.94
C VAL A 117 5.28 -0.70 5.60
N GLY A 118 4.72 -1.20 4.49
CA GLY A 118 5.28 -1.01 3.16
C GLY A 118 5.37 0.46 2.77
N PHE A 119 4.33 1.26 3.07
CA PHE A 119 4.36 2.69 2.80
C PHE A 119 5.44 3.41 3.61
N ILE A 120 5.49 3.17 4.93
CA ILE A 120 6.46 3.81 5.83
C ILE A 120 7.90 3.43 5.43
N ALA A 121 8.18 2.15 5.21
CA ALA A 121 9.49 1.67 4.79
C ALA A 121 9.89 2.21 3.41
N GLY A 122 8.94 2.28 2.48
CA GLY A 122 9.13 2.85 1.15
C GLY A 122 9.50 4.33 1.20
N LEU A 123 8.78 5.11 2.00
CA LEU A 123 9.04 6.53 2.19
C LEU A 123 10.38 6.78 2.92
N ALA A 124 10.68 5.99 3.95
CA ALA A 124 11.98 6.07 4.63
C ALA A 124 13.14 5.81 3.67
N SER A 125 12.97 4.85 2.75
CA SER A 125 13.96 4.54 1.71
C SER A 125 14.10 5.66 0.66
N VAL A 126 13.01 6.38 0.34
CA VAL A 126 13.09 7.62 -0.47
C VAL A 126 13.95 8.63 0.24
N LEU A 127 13.64 8.93 1.50
CA LEU A 127 14.36 9.94 2.28
C LEU A 127 15.83 9.58 2.43
N PHE A 128 16.15 8.32 2.71
CA PHE A 128 17.53 7.84 2.79
C PHE A 128 18.28 8.02 1.46
N PHE A 129 17.63 7.75 0.33
CA PHE A 129 18.20 8.04 -0.98
C PHE A 129 18.51 9.53 -1.17
N LEU A 130 17.56 10.41 -0.82
CA LEU A 130 17.73 11.85 -0.98
C LEU A 130 18.86 12.41 -0.12
N PHE A 131 18.92 12.03 1.16
CA PHE A 131 19.99 12.48 2.06
C PHE A 131 21.34 11.88 1.70
N GLY A 132 21.38 10.60 1.31
CA GLY A 132 22.62 9.93 0.93
C GLY A 132 23.22 10.41 -0.40
N TYR A 133 22.38 10.72 -1.38
CA TYR A 133 22.82 11.24 -2.68
C TYR A 133 23.13 12.74 -2.62
N GLY A 134 22.37 13.51 -1.84
CA GLY A 134 22.56 14.96 -1.69
C GLY A 134 23.69 15.37 -0.75
N ALA A 135 24.25 14.44 0.04
CA ALA A 135 25.43 14.72 0.85
C ALA A 135 26.63 14.98 -0.07
N PRO A 136 27.34 16.13 0.05
CA PRO A 136 28.57 16.35 -0.68
C PRO A 136 29.55 15.23 -0.34
N ARG A 137 29.99 14.48 -1.34
CA ARG A 137 31.07 13.50 -1.17
C ARG A 137 32.33 14.30 -0.81
N ALA A 138 32.72 14.24 0.47
CA ALA A 138 33.98 14.77 0.96
C ALA A 138 35.17 14.00 0.39
#